data_AF-A0A355F5Z6-F1
#
_entry.id   AF-A0A355F5Z6-F1
#
_cell.length_a   1.000
_cell.length_b   1.000
_cell.length_c   1.000
_cell.angle_alpha   90.00
_cell.angle_beta   90.00
_cell.angle_gamma   90.00
#
_symmetry.space_group_name_H-M   'P 1'
#
loop_
_entity.id
_entity.type
_entity.pdbx_description
1 polymer ?
#
loop_
_entity_poly.entity_id
_entity_poly.type
_entity_poly.pdbx_seq_one_letter_code
_entity_poly.pdbx_strand_id
1 'polypeptide(L)'
;MKTRTAKTLFVALGLALALAGRAAAQDREEIAVSGAREWLALADSGQYGATWDQAGQLFQNALPRERWEASLSNARKSFGNLEWRRLKAVQVTENLPNAPQGRYLVTTFDTKFVQAPVSTAEVVTSYLEASGQWKVVGYNVKPIDAQAAAAAAQPAPPAQPAPPAPPQGN
;
A
#
# COMPACT_ATOMS: atom_id res chain seq x y z
N MET A 1 32.10 -56.58 16.22
CA MET A 1 32.06 -55.25 16.88
C MET A 1 31.38 -54.28 15.92
N LYS A 2 30.07 -54.03 16.11
CA LYS A 2 29.45 -52.74 16.50
C LYS A 2 29.60 -51.60 15.47
N THR A 3 28.51 -51.41 14.71
CA THR A 3 27.92 -50.23 14.02
C THR A 3 28.58 -48.85 14.13
N ARG A 4 28.46 -48.04 13.05
CA ARG A 4 27.86 -46.69 13.10
C ARG A 4 27.45 -46.12 11.73
N THR A 5 26.16 -45.88 11.65
CA THR A 5 25.29 -45.07 10.79
C THR A 5 25.91 -43.78 10.21
N ALA A 6 25.70 -43.52 8.92
CA ALA A 6 25.74 -42.18 8.34
C ALA A 6 24.59 -42.02 7.33
N LYS A 7 23.49 -41.41 7.76
CA LYS A 7 22.39 -41.01 6.87
C LYS A 7 21.76 -39.71 7.37
N THR A 8 22.51 -38.62 7.30
CA THR A 8 21.94 -37.28 7.46
C THR A 8 22.79 -36.26 6.72
N LEU A 9 22.46 -35.98 5.46
CA LEU A 9 22.95 -34.81 4.73
C LEU A 9 22.07 -34.58 3.49
N PHE A 10 20.87 -34.05 3.69
CA PHE A 10 20.05 -33.47 2.61
C PHE A 10 19.06 -32.40 3.12
N VAL A 11 19.39 -31.64 4.17
CA VAL A 11 18.52 -30.55 4.69
C VAL A 11 19.22 -29.18 4.75
N ALA A 12 20.49 -29.06 4.35
CA ALA A 12 21.21 -27.78 4.45
C ALA A 12 21.08 -26.86 3.21
N LEU A 13 20.63 -27.35 2.05
CA LEU A 13 20.59 -26.55 0.81
C LEU A 13 19.22 -25.87 0.54
N GLY A 14 18.14 -26.36 1.12
CA GLY A 14 16.80 -25.76 0.96
C GLY A 14 16.57 -24.48 1.78
N LEU A 15 17.31 -24.31 2.89
CA LEU A 15 17.14 -23.16 3.78
C LEU A 15 17.79 -21.88 3.22
N ALA A 16 18.88 -22.01 2.47
CA ALA A 16 19.60 -20.86 1.89
C ALA A 16 18.81 -20.17 0.75
N LEU A 17 18.11 -20.93 -0.10
CA LEU A 17 17.30 -20.35 -1.19
C LEU A 17 16.06 -19.61 -0.67
N ALA A 18 15.43 -20.10 0.41
CA ALA A 18 14.26 -19.46 1.00
C ALA A 18 14.59 -18.12 1.68
N LEU A 19 15.79 -17.98 2.25
CA LEU A 19 16.25 -16.73 2.88
C LEU A 19 16.63 -15.66 1.84
N ALA A 20 17.32 -16.05 0.76
CA ALA A 20 17.72 -15.12 -0.31
C ALA A 20 16.51 -14.52 -1.06
N GLY A 21 15.48 -15.33 -1.34
CA GLY A 21 14.26 -14.86 -2.00
C GLY A 21 13.46 -13.84 -1.17
N ARG A 22 13.49 -13.97 0.16
CA ARG A 22 12.83 -13.03 1.08
C ARG A 22 13.55 -11.69 1.16
N ALA A 23 14.88 -11.70 1.22
CA ALA A 23 15.68 -10.47 1.22
C ALA A 23 15.44 -9.63 -0.06
N ALA A 24 15.51 -10.26 -1.24
CA ALA A 24 15.27 -9.56 -2.50
C ALA A 24 13.82 -9.07 -2.68
N ALA A 25 12.83 -9.74 -2.06
CA ALA A 25 11.46 -9.24 -2.03
C ALA A 25 11.32 -7.99 -1.15
N GLN A 26 11.93 -8.02 0.04
CA GLN A 26 11.93 -6.90 0.97
C GLN A 26 12.62 -5.66 0.38
N ASP A 27 13.76 -5.84 -0.30
CA ASP A 27 14.47 -4.74 -0.96
C ASP A 27 13.60 -4.06 -2.04
N ARG A 28 12.81 -4.83 -2.79
CA ARG A 28 11.89 -4.31 -3.81
C ARG A 28 10.72 -3.54 -3.21
N GLU A 29 10.22 -3.96 -2.05
CA GLU A 29 9.17 -3.26 -1.33
C GLU A 29 9.70 -1.94 -0.76
N GLU A 30 10.92 -1.92 -0.23
CA GLU A 30 11.56 -0.69 0.26
C GLU A 30 11.77 0.34 -0.86
N ILE A 31 12.16 -0.09 -2.08
CA ILE A 31 12.25 0.81 -3.24
C ILE A 31 10.91 1.51 -3.51
N ALA A 32 9.80 0.79 -3.46
CA ALA A 32 8.47 1.36 -3.67
C ALA A 32 8.04 2.28 -2.53
N VAL A 33 8.36 1.95 -1.28
CA VAL A 33 8.12 2.82 -0.12
C VAL A 33 8.93 4.11 -0.21
N SER A 34 10.20 4.01 -0.63
CA SER A 34 11.07 5.17 -0.87
C SER A 34 10.50 6.07 -1.96
N GLY A 35 10.09 5.50 -3.11
CA GLY A 35 9.43 6.25 -4.18
C GLY A 35 8.13 6.93 -3.73
N ALA A 36 7.33 6.27 -2.88
CA ALA A 36 6.15 6.90 -2.28
C ALA A 36 6.49 8.11 -1.41
N ARG A 37 7.59 8.06 -0.65
CA ARG A 37 8.07 9.19 0.18
C ARG A 37 8.55 10.36 -0.67
N GLU A 38 9.31 10.09 -1.72
CA GLU A 38 9.79 11.11 -2.66
C GLU A 38 8.63 11.80 -3.36
N TRP A 39 7.65 11.02 -3.83
CA TRP A 39 6.44 11.54 -4.44
C TRP A 39 5.64 12.42 -3.47
N LEU A 40 5.51 12.01 -2.20
CA LEU A 40 4.86 12.84 -1.17
C LEU A 40 5.64 14.11 -0.85
N ALA A 41 6.97 14.10 -0.90
CA ALA A 41 7.79 15.30 -0.69
C ALA A 41 7.54 16.38 -1.78
N LEU A 42 7.24 15.97 -3.01
CA LEU A 42 6.80 16.89 -4.06
C LEU A 42 5.44 17.52 -3.70
N ALA A 43 4.49 16.72 -3.21
CA ALA A 43 3.21 17.23 -2.74
C ALA A 43 3.38 18.21 -1.56
N ASP A 44 4.26 17.90 -0.61
CA ASP A 44 4.51 18.74 0.56
C ASP A 44 5.21 20.07 0.18
N SER A 45 6.02 20.08 -0.88
CA SER A 45 6.67 21.29 -1.41
C SER A 45 5.79 22.11 -2.37
N GLY A 46 4.53 21.72 -2.57
CA GLY A 46 3.60 22.41 -3.46
C GLY A 46 3.82 22.12 -4.95
N GLN A 47 4.72 21.20 -5.30
CA GLN A 47 5.02 20.83 -6.69
C GLN A 47 3.99 19.81 -7.22
N TYR A 48 2.70 20.19 -7.23
CA TYR A 48 1.61 19.28 -7.57
C TYR A 48 1.70 18.74 -9.00
N GLY A 49 2.08 19.55 -9.98
CA GLY A 49 2.32 19.06 -11.34
C GLY A 49 3.39 17.96 -11.40
N ALA A 50 4.48 18.11 -10.62
CA ALA A 50 5.54 17.09 -10.57
C ALA A 50 5.05 15.76 -9.99
N THR A 51 4.09 15.77 -9.05
CA THR A 51 3.46 14.54 -8.57
C THR A 51 2.70 13.81 -9.68
N TRP A 52 2.08 14.53 -10.61
CA TRP A 52 1.42 13.92 -11.77
C TRP A 52 2.43 13.40 -12.79
N ASP A 53 3.47 14.18 -13.07
CA ASP A 53 4.54 13.82 -14.01
C ASP A 53 5.28 12.55 -13.58
N GLN A 54 5.45 12.34 -12.27
CA GLN A 54 6.12 11.15 -11.71
C GLN A 54 5.18 9.96 -11.44
N ALA A 55 3.86 10.17 -11.53
CA ALA A 55 2.89 9.10 -11.36
C ALA A 55 2.97 8.08 -12.51
N GLY A 56 2.44 6.88 -12.27
CA GLY A 56 2.38 5.82 -13.27
C GLY A 56 1.30 6.07 -14.31
N GLN A 57 1.37 5.35 -15.43
CA GLN A 57 0.43 5.52 -16.55
C GLN A 57 -1.03 5.31 -16.13
N LEU A 58 -1.29 4.37 -15.20
CA LEU A 58 -2.62 4.13 -14.66
C LEU A 58 -3.21 5.39 -13.99
N PHE A 59 -2.39 6.17 -13.29
CA PHE A 59 -2.81 7.43 -12.68
C PHE A 59 -3.15 8.46 -13.76
N GLN A 60 -2.21 8.68 -14.67
CA GLN A 60 -2.29 9.71 -15.70
C GLN A 60 -3.47 9.49 -16.65
N ASN A 61 -3.76 8.22 -16.96
CA ASN A 61 -4.92 7.83 -17.77
C ASN A 61 -6.26 8.01 -17.04
N ALA A 62 -6.27 7.84 -15.71
CA ALA A 62 -7.48 7.92 -14.91
C ALA A 62 -7.85 9.37 -14.51
N LEU A 63 -6.85 10.23 -14.30
CA LEU A 63 -7.07 11.58 -13.79
C LEU A 63 -6.25 12.63 -14.57
N PRO A 64 -6.90 13.54 -15.32
CA PRO A 64 -6.23 14.64 -16.00
C PRO A 64 -5.41 15.51 -15.05
N ARG A 65 -4.26 15.98 -15.53
CA ARG A 65 -3.28 16.77 -14.75
C ARG A 65 -3.92 17.95 -14.03
N GLU A 66 -4.68 18.77 -14.74
CA GLU A 66 -5.27 20.01 -14.20
C GLU A 66 -6.26 19.70 -13.08
N ARG A 67 -7.04 18.62 -13.23
CA ARG A 67 -7.99 18.18 -12.20
C ARG A 67 -7.26 17.65 -10.97
N TRP A 68 -6.19 16.92 -11.17
CA TRP A 68 -5.34 16.43 -10.09
C TRP A 68 -4.70 17.58 -9.31
N GLU A 69 -4.02 18.51 -10.00
CA GLU A 69 -3.35 19.64 -9.37
C GLU A 69 -4.32 20.50 -8.56
N ALA A 70 -5.51 20.79 -9.11
CA ALA A 70 -6.54 21.52 -8.40
C ALA A 70 -7.04 20.77 -7.16
N SER A 71 -7.29 19.45 -7.27
CA SER A 71 -7.73 18.61 -6.16
C SER A 71 -6.70 18.56 -5.03
N LEU A 72 -5.44 18.29 -5.37
CA LEU A 72 -4.35 18.19 -4.40
C LEU A 72 -4.07 19.56 -3.75
N SER A 73 -4.09 20.64 -4.53
CA SER A 73 -3.95 22.00 -3.99
C SER A 73 -5.04 22.32 -2.97
N ASN A 74 -6.30 22.02 -3.28
CA ASN A 74 -7.42 22.26 -2.38
C ASN A 74 -7.30 21.44 -1.08
N ALA A 75 -6.97 20.15 -1.18
CA ALA A 75 -6.74 19.31 0.00
C ALA A 75 -5.61 19.86 0.88
N ARG A 76 -4.49 20.26 0.28
CA ARG A 76 -3.31 20.78 1.00
C ARG A 76 -3.56 22.15 1.63
N LYS A 77 -4.37 23.01 1.00
CA LYS A 77 -4.82 24.27 1.60
C LYS A 77 -5.65 24.05 2.87
N SER A 78 -6.51 23.03 2.90
CA SER A 78 -7.33 22.73 4.08
C SER A 78 -6.55 22.08 5.23
N PHE A 79 -5.52 21.29 4.92
CA PHE A 79 -4.71 20.63 5.95
C PHE A 79 -3.51 21.46 6.43
N GLY A 80 -3.01 22.39 5.61
CA GLY A 80 -1.80 23.16 5.90
C GLY A 80 -0.51 22.33 5.70
N ASN A 81 0.61 22.88 6.16
CA ASN A 81 1.93 22.26 5.98
C ASN A 81 2.05 20.94 6.76
N LEU A 82 2.95 20.07 6.28
CA LEU A 82 3.32 18.84 6.98
C LEU A 82 4.03 19.16 8.30
N GLU A 83 3.60 18.52 9.38
CA GLU A 83 4.31 18.54 10.68
C GLU A 83 5.14 17.28 10.85
N TRP A 84 4.51 16.11 10.69
CA TRP A 84 5.20 14.82 10.69
C TRP A 84 4.46 13.78 9.85
N ARG A 85 5.22 12.82 9.31
CA ARG A 85 4.72 11.63 8.60
C ARG A 85 5.43 10.39 9.10
N ARG A 86 4.70 9.33 9.41
CA ARG A 86 5.24 8.05 9.90
C ARG A 86 4.68 6.90 9.10
N LEU A 87 5.53 5.97 8.68
CA LEU A 87 5.08 4.76 8.00
C LEU A 87 4.27 3.91 8.98
N LYS A 88 3.04 3.58 8.60
CA LYS A 88 2.11 2.82 9.42
C LYS A 88 2.01 1.36 8.97
N ALA A 89 1.85 1.14 7.67
CA ALA A 89 1.71 -0.20 7.11
C ALA A 89 2.18 -0.25 5.65
N VAL A 90 2.60 -1.43 5.24
CA VAL A 90 2.91 -1.78 3.85
C VAL A 90 2.21 -3.09 3.55
N GLN A 91 1.39 -3.12 2.49
CA GLN A 91 0.69 -4.32 2.06
C GLN A 91 0.96 -4.59 0.58
N VAL A 92 1.49 -5.77 0.29
CA VAL A 92 1.60 -6.28 -1.07
C VAL A 92 0.27 -6.94 -1.45
N THR A 93 -0.24 -6.64 -2.65
CA THR A 93 -1.38 -7.35 -3.22
C THR A 93 -1.22 -7.47 -4.74
N GLU A 94 -1.76 -8.53 -5.32
CA GLU A 94 -1.80 -8.71 -6.78
C GLU A 94 -3.19 -8.39 -7.37
N ASN A 95 -4.16 -8.16 -6.49
CA ASN A 95 -5.55 -7.94 -6.85
C ASN A 95 -6.10 -6.75 -6.07
N LEU A 96 -6.56 -5.75 -6.82
CA LEU A 96 -7.33 -4.62 -6.30
C LEU A 96 -8.66 -4.53 -7.07
N PRO A 97 -9.80 -4.29 -6.40
CA PRO A 97 -11.07 -4.10 -7.08
C PRO A 97 -10.98 -3.01 -8.16
N ASN A 98 -11.48 -3.31 -9.36
CA ASN A 98 -11.51 -2.38 -10.51
C ASN A 98 -10.14 -1.89 -11.01
N ALA A 99 -9.04 -2.55 -10.65
CA ALA A 99 -7.71 -2.25 -11.17
C ALA A 99 -7.16 -3.41 -12.03
N PRO A 100 -6.21 -3.14 -12.94
CA PRO A 100 -5.55 -4.20 -13.72
C PRO A 100 -4.89 -5.25 -12.83
N GLN A 101 -4.73 -6.47 -13.37
CA GLN A 101 -3.88 -7.50 -12.76
C GLN A 101 -2.43 -7.00 -12.66
N GLY A 102 -1.75 -7.34 -11.57
CA GLY A 102 -0.32 -7.10 -11.39
C GLY A 102 0.04 -6.76 -9.96
N ARG A 103 1.33 -6.52 -9.70
CA ARG A 103 1.82 -6.37 -8.33
C ARG A 103 1.65 -4.92 -7.85
N TYR A 104 0.95 -4.77 -6.73
CA TYR A 104 0.73 -3.50 -6.06
C TYR A 104 1.39 -3.49 -4.68
N LEU A 105 1.77 -2.29 -4.26
CA LEU A 105 2.15 -1.98 -2.90
C LEU A 105 1.24 -0.88 -2.36
N VAL A 106 0.48 -1.17 -1.31
CA VAL A 106 -0.34 -0.19 -0.61
C VAL A 106 0.43 0.25 0.63
N THR A 107 0.92 1.48 0.60
CA THR A 107 1.70 2.09 1.68
C THR A 107 0.83 3.09 2.43
N THR A 108 0.63 2.86 3.72
CA THR A 108 -0.13 3.75 4.60
C THR A 108 0.81 4.51 5.52
N PHE A 109 0.61 5.82 5.60
CA PHE A 109 1.28 6.70 6.54
C PHE A 109 0.27 7.34 7.49
N ASP A 110 0.65 7.44 8.76
CA ASP A 110 0.01 8.38 9.68
C ASP A 110 0.70 9.73 9.49
N THR A 111 -0.09 10.76 9.22
CA THR A 111 0.41 12.10 8.89
C THR A 111 -0.32 13.17 9.68
N LYS A 112 0.42 14.04 10.37
CA LYS A 112 -0.11 15.26 10.97
C LYS A 112 0.24 16.45 10.11
N PHE A 113 -0.79 17.23 9.80
CA PHE A 113 -0.66 18.55 9.21
C PHE A 113 -1.01 19.61 10.23
N VAL A 114 -0.47 20.81 10.04
CA VAL A 114 -0.60 21.93 10.98
C VAL A 114 -2.06 22.32 11.21
N GLN A 115 -2.90 22.32 10.18
CA GLN A 115 -4.30 22.77 10.26
C GLN A 115 -5.29 21.60 10.35
N ALA A 116 -4.83 20.35 10.19
CA ALA A 116 -5.70 19.19 10.37
C ALA A 116 -6.00 18.98 11.87
N PRO A 117 -7.27 18.93 12.30
CA PRO A 117 -7.62 18.80 13.72
C PRO A 117 -7.13 17.47 14.32
N VAL A 118 -7.23 16.39 13.54
CA VAL A 118 -6.70 15.06 13.85
C VAL A 118 -5.64 14.66 12.84
N SER A 119 -4.84 13.65 13.18
CA SER A 119 -3.93 13.02 12.21
C SER A 119 -4.72 12.46 11.02
N THR A 120 -4.06 12.26 9.90
CA THR A 120 -4.63 11.74 8.65
C THR A 120 -3.94 10.45 8.25
N ALA A 121 -4.69 9.54 7.63
CA ALA A 121 -4.17 8.37 6.95
C ALA A 121 -3.93 8.76 5.49
N GLU A 122 -2.67 8.88 5.10
CA GLU A 122 -2.25 8.98 3.71
C GLU A 122 -1.97 7.57 3.18
N VAL A 123 -2.71 7.14 2.18
CA VAL A 123 -2.52 5.84 1.54
C VAL A 123 -2.05 6.10 0.12
N VAL A 124 -0.85 5.62 -0.19
CA VAL A 124 -0.22 5.65 -1.51
C VAL A 124 -0.27 4.24 -2.07
N THR A 125 -0.81 4.09 -3.28
CA THR A 125 -0.79 2.82 -4.00
C THR A 125 0.24 2.91 -5.11
N SER A 126 1.24 2.03 -5.07
CA SER A 126 2.25 1.88 -6.10
C SER A 126 1.98 0.62 -6.92
N TYR A 127 2.25 0.67 -8.22
CA TYR A 127 2.14 -0.45 -9.15
C TYR A 127 3.50 -0.72 -9.78
N LEU A 128 3.85 -2.00 -9.93
CA LEU A 128 5.03 -2.41 -10.67
C LEU A 128 4.68 -2.45 -12.16
N GLU A 129 5.11 -1.43 -12.90
CA GLU A 129 4.88 -1.35 -14.33
C GLU A 129 5.68 -2.41 -15.09
N ALA A 130 5.28 -2.72 -16.32
CA ALA A 130 5.98 -3.66 -17.19
C ALA A 130 7.45 -3.28 -17.47
N SER A 131 7.78 -2.00 -17.33
CA SER A 131 9.16 -1.47 -17.36
C SER A 131 10.03 -1.94 -16.19
N GLY A 132 9.46 -2.56 -15.16
CA GLY A 132 10.12 -2.93 -13.92
C GLY A 132 10.23 -1.80 -12.90
N GLN A 133 9.61 -0.64 -13.17
CA GLN A 133 9.61 0.50 -12.26
C GLN A 133 8.37 0.50 -11.38
N TRP A 134 8.57 0.78 -10.09
CA TRP A 134 7.48 1.11 -9.18
C TRP A 134 7.04 2.55 -9.41
N LYS A 135 5.74 2.75 -9.65
CA LYS A 135 5.14 4.06 -9.86
C LYS A 135 3.92 4.23 -8.99
N VAL A 136 3.72 5.44 -8.45
CA VAL A 136 2.49 5.78 -7.73
C VAL A 136 1.32 5.82 -8.71
N VAL A 137 0.30 5.02 -8.43
CA VAL A 137 -0.93 4.92 -9.25
C VAL A 137 -2.20 5.29 -8.50
N GLY A 138 -2.10 5.57 -7.19
CA GLY A 138 -3.21 6.05 -6.39
C GLY A 138 -2.74 6.80 -5.16
N TYR A 139 -3.51 7.80 -4.75
CA TYR A 139 -3.30 8.53 -3.51
C TYR A 139 -4.63 8.95 -2.91
N ASN A 140 -4.78 8.71 -1.61
CA ASN A 140 -5.92 9.16 -0.85
C ASN A 140 -5.48 9.58 0.56
N VAL A 141 -6.01 10.70 1.02
CA VAL A 141 -5.77 11.26 2.35
C VAL A 141 -7.09 11.48 3.04
N LYS A 142 -7.21 10.99 4.28
CA LYS A 142 -8.41 11.16 5.10
C LYS A 142 -8.03 11.33 6.56
N PRO A 143 -8.78 12.10 7.37
CA PRO A 143 -8.63 12.08 8.81
C PRO A 143 -8.66 10.65 9.38
N ILE A 144 -7.74 10.35 10.29
CA ILE A 144 -7.84 9.24 11.25
C ILE A 144 -8.90 9.70 12.25
N ASP A 145 -10.16 9.65 11.80
CA ASP A 145 -11.39 9.33 12.54
C ASP A 145 -12.59 10.20 12.13
N ALA A 146 -13.50 9.59 11.36
CA ALA A 146 -14.94 9.72 11.55
C ALA A 146 -15.62 8.33 11.44
N GLN A 147 -15.14 7.47 10.52
CA GLN A 147 -15.68 6.11 10.36
C GLN A 147 -14.76 5.00 10.90
N ALA A 148 -13.44 5.22 11.03
CA ALA A 148 -12.49 4.18 11.46
C ALA A 148 -12.58 3.87 12.96
N ALA A 149 -12.74 4.89 13.83
CA ALA A 149 -13.10 4.69 15.23
C ALA A 149 -14.47 4.01 15.40
N ALA A 150 -15.45 4.35 14.57
CA ALA A 150 -16.78 3.73 14.60
C ALA A 150 -16.78 2.27 14.11
N ALA A 151 -15.96 1.93 13.11
CA ALA A 151 -15.82 0.56 12.61
C ALA A 151 -14.92 -0.33 13.51
N ALA A 152 -13.94 0.26 14.20
CA ALA A 152 -13.08 -0.45 15.13
C ALA A 152 -13.71 -0.68 16.53
N ALA A 153 -14.75 0.07 16.88
CA ALA A 153 -15.52 -0.09 18.13
C ALA A 153 -16.81 -0.93 17.95
N GLN A 154 -17.14 -1.35 16.73
CA GLN A 154 -18.23 -2.30 16.51
C GLN A 154 -17.71 -3.72 16.76
N PRO A 155 -18.37 -4.54 17.61
CA PRO A 155 -18.11 -5.97 17.60
C PRO A 155 -18.34 -6.46 16.17
N ALA A 156 -17.51 -7.40 15.71
CA ALA A 156 -17.60 -7.99 14.38
C ALA A 156 -19.08 -8.20 14.01
N PRO A 157 -19.53 -7.82 12.81
CA PRO A 157 -20.90 -8.10 12.40
C PRO A 157 -21.17 -9.58 12.67
N PRO A 158 -22.32 -9.93 13.26
CA PRO A 158 -22.64 -11.34 13.52
C PRO A 158 -22.42 -12.07 12.20
N ALA A 159 -21.69 -13.19 12.27
CA ALA A 159 -21.43 -14.04 11.12
C ALA A 159 -22.73 -14.17 10.33
N GLN A 160 -22.72 -13.70 9.08
CA GLN A 160 -23.87 -13.92 8.21
C GLN A 160 -24.14 -15.43 8.24
N PRO A 161 -25.37 -15.88 8.55
CA PRO A 161 -25.66 -17.29 8.54
C PRO A 161 -25.29 -17.83 7.16
N ALA A 162 -24.61 -18.99 7.14
CA ALA A 162 -24.24 -19.64 5.90
C ALA A 162 -25.47 -19.72 4.97
N PRO A 163 -25.30 -19.54 3.66
CA PRO A 163 -26.40 -19.76 2.73
C PRO A 163 -27.01 -21.15 2.98
N PRO A 164 -28.35 -21.29 2.95
CA PRO A 164 -28.97 -22.58 3.17
C PRO A 164 -28.40 -23.58 2.17
N ALA A 165 -28.07 -24.77 2.67
CA ALA A 165 -27.60 -25.87 1.83
C ALA A 165 -28.61 -26.08 0.68
N PRO A 166 -28.14 -26.38 -0.55
CA PRO A 166 -29.04 -26.72 -1.64
C PRO A 166 -29.96 -27.86 -1.19
N PRO A 167 -31.24 -27.86 -1.59
CA PRO A 167 -32.18 -28.89 -1.17
C PRO A 167 -31.63 -30.26 -1.52
N GLN A 168 -31.42 -31.09 -0.50
CA GLN A 168 -31.12 -32.49 -0.72
C GLN A 168 -32.42 -33.25 -0.95
N GLY A 169 -32.63 -33.66 -2.20
CA GLY A 169 -33.17 -34.99 -2.48
C GLY A 169 -34.51 -35.08 -3.20
N ASN A 170 -34.53 -36.05 -4.12
CA ASN A 170 -35.62 -36.90 -4.64
C ASN A 170 -37.03 -36.33 -4.82
#